data_AF-A0A9W7FH33-F1
#
_entry.id   AF-A0A9W7FH33-F1
#
_cell.length_a   1.000
_cell.length_b   1.000
_cell.length_c   1.000
_cell.angle_alpha   90.00
_cell.angle_beta   90.00
_cell.angle_gamma   90.00
#
_symmetry.space_group_name_H-M   'P 1'
#
loop_
_entity.id
_entity.type
_entity.pdbx_description
1 polymer ?
#
loop_
_entity_poly.entity_id
_entity_poly.type
_entity_poly.pdbx_seq_one_letter_code
_entity_poly.pdbx_strand_id
1 'polypeptide(L)'
;MSSDSEDSKEHDMGVDSDDEEMEVEPEPELTPAEHKAKGNEFYKKANYRSAIEAYTSAIESQKIVFSADPSDENKSLLASFYSNRSAASMMILLHKDSIDDCDEALKLDKSLVKIHLRKAKQQITTGLIDEGIDSYNTALVLDPNNSTGIKERDQAKMILKRFQLAKECLEKYKKNLQRIEGRQALAQIEVCLGVSPGWKDAKLVKCLALSAAGRGDEAYGLTGSLMRSGLMGNSELIIVRAQCLYGMGDLDGCLKHYKQVLQGDPDNKDARESFKKVKALVAKKKEADDAYRSKNFDSAVEFYTEAIELGKDNPAFSAKLYNNRATSHANQRRHSECVKDCGAAIDLDPDYGKAYMRRATSLMMLGEKEHIEEAIRDYEKYASVMGEEVHREVQGKIRSAKVQLKRASRKDFYKILGVPKDANEAEIKKAYRKSALKHHPDRHATSSDEDKANSAKIFRDVNAAYEVLSDPKKKELYDSGVDEQDLDDPNARPGGHGGMHGGGMGGMDPNVLFQMFMQQQGGMGGMGGMGGMGGGGHGGFGGF
;
A
#
# COMPACT_ATOMS: atom_id res chain seq x y z
N MET A 1 73.79 56.32 -28.01
CA MET A 1 73.04 57.24 -28.89
C MET A 1 72.04 57.94 -27.98
N SER A 2 72.50 58.98 -27.27
CA SER A 2 72.42 60.40 -27.70
C SER A 2 70.97 60.88 -27.53
N SER A 3 70.70 61.54 -26.40
CA SER A 3 70.48 63.00 -26.26
C SER A 3 68.97 63.28 -26.33
N ASP A 4 68.34 63.97 -25.37
CA ASP A 4 68.46 65.41 -25.18
C ASP A 4 68.07 65.89 -23.76
N SER A 5 68.80 66.96 -23.37
CA SER A 5 68.55 68.10 -22.45
C SER A 5 67.16 68.27 -21.81
N GLU A 6 67.07 68.47 -20.49
CA GLU A 6 67.15 69.76 -19.75
C GLU A 6 66.02 70.77 -20.06
N ASP A 7 65.13 71.00 -19.07
CA ASP A 7 65.02 72.25 -18.29
C ASP A 7 63.59 72.80 -18.03
N SER A 8 63.34 73.06 -16.74
CA SER A 8 62.51 74.14 -16.16
C SER A 8 60.95 74.14 -16.28
N LYS A 9 60.24 74.02 -15.15
CA LYS A 9 59.70 75.18 -14.39
C LYS A 9 58.71 74.74 -13.30
N GLU A 10 58.95 75.29 -12.12
CA GLU A 10 58.07 75.32 -10.96
C GLU A 10 56.71 75.95 -11.31
N HIS A 11 55.64 75.35 -10.79
CA HIS A 11 54.40 76.07 -10.51
C HIS A 11 53.94 75.68 -9.10
N ASP A 12 54.27 76.57 -8.17
CA ASP A 12 53.68 76.70 -6.85
C ASP A 12 52.22 77.13 -7.00
N MET A 13 51.29 76.29 -6.53
CA MET A 13 49.90 76.66 -6.28
C MET A 13 49.53 75.98 -4.96
N GLY A 14 49.51 76.78 -3.91
CA GLY A 14 49.09 76.38 -2.57
C GLY A 14 47.74 75.67 -2.60
N VAL A 15 47.69 74.51 -1.97
CA VAL A 15 46.45 73.83 -1.64
C VAL A 15 45.98 74.44 -0.33
N ASP A 16 45.09 75.43 -0.43
CA ASP A 16 44.32 75.94 0.69
C ASP A 16 43.56 74.76 1.32
N SER A 17 43.82 74.58 2.61
CA SER A 17 43.14 73.65 3.49
C SER A 17 41.80 74.23 3.90
N ASP A 18 40.76 73.90 3.15
CA ASP A 18 39.36 74.02 3.59
C ASP A 18 38.77 72.61 3.72
N ASP A 19 39.19 71.90 4.78
CA ASP A 19 38.39 70.80 5.34
C ASP A 19 37.18 71.45 6.04
N GLU A 20 36.15 71.79 5.27
CA GLU A 20 34.81 72.00 5.83
C GLU A 20 34.32 70.64 6.33
N GLU A 21 34.44 70.42 7.65
CA GLU A 21 33.68 69.39 8.35
C GLU A 21 32.20 69.58 8.01
N MET A 22 31.66 68.73 7.12
CA MET A 22 30.22 68.56 6.97
C MET A 22 29.66 68.09 8.31
N GLU A 23 29.20 69.02 9.12
CA GLU A 23 28.25 68.74 10.20
C GLU A 23 27.04 68.06 9.57
N VAL A 24 26.99 66.73 9.68
CA VAL A 24 25.77 65.97 9.40
C VAL A 24 24.79 66.38 10.47
N GLU A 25 23.93 67.34 10.16
CA GLU A 25 22.77 67.67 11.01
C GLU A 25 22.05 66.35 11.33
N PRO A 26 21.82 66.01 12.62
CA PRO A 26 21.09 64.80 12.95
C PRO A 26 19.70 64.90 12.34
N GLU A 27 19.31 63.89 11.55
CA GLU A 27 17.94 63.79 11.03
C GLU A 27 16.96 64.00 12.19
N PRO A 28 15.89 64.79 12.01
CA PRO A 28 14.95 65.05 13.10
C PRO A 28 14.40 63.73 13.63
N GLU A 29 14.63 63.44 14.91
CA GLU A 29 14.13 62.23 15.56
C GLU A 29 12.60 62.18 15.41
N LEU A 30 12.11 61.19 14.67
CA LEU A 30 10.69 61.00 14.45
C LEU A 30 9.98 60.78 15.78
N THR A 31 8.82 61.42 15.94
CA THR A 31 7.96 61.22 17.10
C THR A 31 7.41 59.78 17.12
N PRO A 32 7.00 59.25 18.29
CA PRO A 32 6.40 57.92 18.37
C PRO A 32 5.17 57.74 17.45
N ALA A 33 4.40 58.81 17.27
CA ALA A 33 3.22 58.83 16.40
C ALA A 33 3.60 58.73 14.90
N GLU A 34 4.68 59.38 14.47
CA GLU A 34 5.18 59.33 13.09
C GLU A 34 5.75 57.95 12.77
N HIS A 35 6.52 57.35 13.70
CA HIS A 35 6.96 55.96 13.56
C HIS A 35 5.78 54.99 13.41
N LYS A 36 4.72 55.16 14.21
CA LYS A 36 3.48 54.37 14.08
C LYS A 36 2.80 54.61 12.73
N ALA A 37 2.74 55.86 12.25
CA ALA A 37 2.15 56.19 10.95
C ALA A 37 2.91 55.51 9.80
N LYS A 38 4.23 55.54 9.83
CA LYS A 38 5.11 54.82 8.89
C LYS A 38 4.87 53.32 8.94
N GLY A 39 4.74 52.75 10.15
CA GLY A 39 4.37 51.34 10.33
C GLY A 39 3.01 50.98 9.72
N ASN A 40 2.00 51.84 9.90
CA ASN A 40 0.68 51.66 9.28
C ASN A 40 0.74 51.72 7.75
N GLU A 41 1.58 52.59 7.19
CA GLU A 41 1.79 52.68 5.74
C GLU A 41 2.40 51.38 5.19
N PHE A 42 3.48 50.88 5.82
CA PHE A 42 4.08 49.62 5.45
C PHE A 42 3.11 48.45 5.60
N TYR A 43 2.31 48.44 6.66
CA TYR A 43 1.28 47.42 6.89
C TYR A 43 0.24 47.40 5.76
N LYS A 44 -0.24 48.58 5.33
CA LYS A 44 -1.19 48.71 4.21
C LYS A 44 -0.59 48.22 2.88
N LYS A 45 0.71 48.41 2.68
CA LYS A 45 1.46 47.90 1.53
C LYS A 45 1.82 46.41 1.64
N ALA A 46 1.35 45.71 2.68
CA ALA A 46 1.72 44.33 3.01
C ALA A 46 3.24 44.12 3.22
N ASN A 47 4.00 45.19 3.45
CA ASN A 47 5.41 45.10 3.83
C ASN A 47 5.50 44.95 5.36
N TYR A 48 5.16 43.77 5.85
CA TYR A 48 5.05 43.52 7.29
C TYR A 48 6.38 43.57 8.03
N ARG A 49 7.51 43.25 7.38
CA ARG A 49 8.84 43.34 8.00
C ARG A 49 9.18 44.79 8.34
N SER A 50 9.08 45.70 7.36
CA SER A 50 9.31 47.12 7.62
C SER A 50 8.25 47.74 8.53
N ALA A 51 7.01 47.20 8.53
CA ALA A 51 5.99 47.61 9.50
C ALA A 51 6.42 47.25 10.93
N ILE A 52 6.94 46.04 11.17
CA ILE A 52 7.43 45.61 12.48
C ILE A 52 8.59 46.48 12.94
N GLU A 53 9.55 46.80 12.06
CA GLU A 53 10.66 47.70 12.37
C GLU A 53 10.16 49.08 12.79
N ALA A 54 9.27 49.69 11.99
CA ALA A 54 8.71 51.00 12.29
C ALA A 54 7.88 51.02 13.59
N TYR A 55 7.09 49.97 13.87
CA TYR A 55 6.38 49.87 15.14
C TYR A 55 7.34 49.60 16.32
N THR A 56 8.47 48.93 16.09
CA THR A 56 9.49 48.74 17.12
C THR A 56 10.10 50.08 17.52
N SER A 57 10.48 50.92 16.56
CA SER A 57 10.92 52.29 16.84
C SER A 57 9.83 53.09 17.57
N ALA A 58 8.56 52.96 17.15
CA ALA A 58 7.45 53.62 17.85
C ALA A 58 7.33 53.19 19.33
N ILE A 59 7.50 51.89 19.62
CA ILE A 59 7.46 51.35 20.99
C ILE A 59 8.65 51.85 21.80
N GLU A 60 9.86 51.84 21.23
CA GLU A 60 11.08 52.29 21.91
C GLU A 60 11.01 53.77 22.28
N SER A 61 10.64 54.64 21.33
CA SER A 61 10.47 56.07 21.59
C SER A 61 9.32 56.31 22.59
N GLN A 62 8.21 55.58 22.48
CA GLN A 62 7.08 55.74 23.42
C GLN A 62 7.41 55.25 24.83
N LYS A 63 8.31 54.26 25.01
CA LYS A 63 8.77 53.86 26.34
C LYS A 63 9.52 54.98 27.04
N ILE A 64 10.33 55.76 26.30
CA ILE A 64 11.05 56.92 26.85
C ILE A 64 10.02 57.98 27.29
N VAL A 65 9.05 58.30 26.42
CA VAL A 65 7.98 59.25 26.74
C VAL A 65 7.17 58.80 27.95
N PHE A 66 6.74 57.53 27.99
CA PHE A 66 5.97 56.98 29.11
C PHE A 66 6.77 56.94 30.41
N SER A 67 8.08 56.71 30.36
CA SER A 67 8.93 56.76 31.55
C SER A 67 9.07 58.18 32.10
N ALA A 68 9.00 59.20 31.25
CA ALA A 68 9.03 60.61 31.66
C ALA A 68 7.66 61.11 32.14
N ASP A 69 6.58 60.67 31.47
CA ASP A 69 5.19 60.97 31.82
C ASP A 69 4.30 59.70 31.79
N PRO A 70 4.11 59.03 32.94
CA PRO A 70 3.29 57.82 33.08
C PRO A 70 1.78 58.05 33.03
N SER A 71 1.30 59.00 32.24
CA SER A 71 -0.13 59.30 32.08
C SER A 71 -0.91 58.15 31.44
N ASP A 72 -2.22 58.08 31.71
CA ASP A 72 -3.10 57.06 31.12
C ASP A 72 -3.15 57.16 29.58
N GLU A 73 -2.97 58.36 29.04
CA GLU A 73 -2.86 58.59 27.59
C GLU A 73 -1.61 57.92 27.01
N ASN A 74 -0.43 58.19 27.59
CA ASN A 74 0.83 57.60 27.13
C ASN A 74 0.86 56.07 27.32
N LYS A 75 0.26 55.58 28.40
CA LYS A 75 0.06 54.16 28.66
C LYS A 75 -0.80 53.50 27.57
N SER A 76 -1.92 54.12 27.22
CA SER A 76 -2.84 53.64 26.17
C SER A 76 -2.19 53.66 24.78
N LEU A 77 -1.43 54.72 24.46
CA LEU A 77 -0.66 54.80 23.23
C LEU A 77 0.38 53.68 23.13
N LEU A 78 1.15 53.44 24.19
CA LEU A 78 2.15 52.37 24.23
C LEU A 78 1.51 50.99 24.02
N ALA A 79 0.41 50.70 24.71
CA ALA A 79 -0.35 49.47 24.51
C ALA A 79 -0.88 49.32 23.06
N SER A 80 -1.30 50.42 22.44
CA SER A 80 -1.72 50.43 21.04
C SER A 80 -0.59 50.12 20.06
N PHE A 81 0.65 50.49 20.36
CA PHE A 81 1.79 50.24 19.47
C PHE A 81 2.21 48.77 19.52
N TYR A 82 2.24 48.18 20.72
CA TYR A 82 2.37 46.73 20.91
C TYR A 82 1.29 45.95 20.15
N SER A 83 0.03 46.40 20.24
CA SER A 83 -1.09 45.84 19.45
C SER A 83 -0.86 45.86 17.94
N ASN A 84 -0.29 46.94 17.41
CA ASN A 84 -0.03 47.08 15.98
C ASN A 84 1.13 46.20 15.51
N ARG A 85 2.22 46.14 16.29
CA ARG A 85 3.37 45.25 15.99
C ARG A 85 2.99 43.78 16.09
N SER A 86 2.17 43.42 17.07
CA SER A 86 1.55 42.10 17.17
C SER A 86 0.76 41.76 15.90
N ALA A 87 -0.10 42.67 15.42
CA ALA A 87 -0.85 42.47 14.18
C ALA A 87 0.04 42.22 12.95
N ALA A 88 1.13 42.97 12.81
CA ALA A 88 2.10 42.78 11.72
C ALA A 88 2.82 41.43 11.83
N SER A 89 3.21 41.04 13.05
CA SER A 89 3.87 39.76 13.34
C SER A 89 3.00 38.56 12.99
N MET A 90 1.68 38.64 13.24
CA MET A 90 0.73 37.60 12.82
C MET A 90 0.75 37.35 11.31
N MET A 91 0.88 38.41 10.50
CA MET A 91 0.81 38.33 9.04
C MET A 91 2.00 37.59 8.42
N ILE A 92 3.12 37.49 9.15
CA ILE A 92 4.32 36.76 8.73
C ILE A 92 4.61 35.54 9.61
N LEU A 93 3.59 35.05 10.34
CA LEU A 93 3.63 33.83 11.16
C LEU A 93 4.65 33.86 12.31
N LEU A 94 5.05 35.05 12.76
CA LEU A 94 5.82 35.24 13.98
C LEU A 94 4.89 35.18 15.20
N HIS A 95 4.29 34.00 15.42
CA HIS A 95 3.24 33.80 16.41
C HIS A 95 3.73 34.06 17.84
N LYS A 96 4.96 33.67 18.17
CA LYS A 96 5.54 33.87 19.50
C LYS A 96 5.71 35.36 19.80
N ASP A 97 6.36 36.09 18.91
CA ASP A 97 6.58 37.54 19.05
C ASP A 97 5.23 38.28 19.15
N SER A 98 4.23 37.83 18.37
CA SER A 98 2.87 38.36 18.45
C SER A 98 2.20 38.12 19.82
N ILE A 99 2.46 36.98 20.48
CA ILE A 99 1.94 36.67 21.82
C ILE A 99 2.67 37.54 22.86
N ASP A 100 3.99 37.64 22.77
CA ASP A 100 4.82 38.46 23.67
C ASP A 100 4.37 39.93 23.63
N ASP A 101 4.12 40.48 22.45
CA ASP A 101 3.57 41.85 22.30
C ASP A 101 2.16 41.98 22.88
N CYS A 102 1.31 40.96 22.76
CA CYS A 102 -0.01 40.98 23.41
C CYS A 102 0.15 40.99 24.94
N ASP A 103 1.10 40.23 25.48
CA ASP A 103 1.36 40.19 26.92
C ASP A 103 1.89 41.52 27.44
N GLU A 104 2.80 42.18 26.72
CA GLU A 104 3.24 43.54 27.07
C GLU A 104 2.08 44.54 27.03
N ALA A 105 1.22 44.50 26.01
CA ALA A 105 0.04 45.35 25.96
C ALA A 105 -0.93 45.09 27.13
N LEU A 106 -1.14 43.83 27.53
CA LEU A 106 -2.03 43.46 28.62
C LEU A 106 -1.44 43.74 30.02
N LYS A 107 -0.11 43.83 30.16
CA LYS A 107 0.53 44.37 31.38
C LYS A 107 0.16 45.83 31.61
N LEU A 108 0.04 46.60 30.52
CA LEU A 108 -0.38 47.99 30.57
C LEU A 108 -1.89 48.07 30.84
N ASP A 109 -2.70 47.45 30.00
CA ASP A 109 -4.16 47.49 30.14
C ASP A 109 -4.81 46.13 29.87
N LYS A 110 -5.37 45.54 30.94
CA LYS A 110 -6.04 44.25 30.92
C LYS A 110 -7.44 44.29 30.33
N SER A 111 -8.03 45.47 30.15
CA SER A 111 -9.40 45.63 29.62
C SER A 111 -9.48 45.57 28.10
N LEU A 112 -8.34 45.47 27.42
CA LEU A 112 -8.24 45.51 25.96
C LEU A 112 -8.74 44.19 25.31
N VAL A 113 -10.05 44.08 25.07
CA VAL A 113 -10.73 42.93 24.44
C VAL A 113 -10.02 42.46 23.16
N LYS A 114 -9.68 43.39 22.26
CA LYS A 114 -9.02 43.08 20.98
C LYS A 114 -7.69 42.35 21.15
N ILE A 115 -6.95 42.63 22.22
CA ILE A 115 -5.64 42.03 22.49
C ILE A 115 -5.80 40.62 23.03
N HIS A 116 -6.75 40.39 23.94
CA HIS A 116 -7.10 39.05 24.40
C HIS A 116 -7.52 38.15 23.23
N LEU A 117 -8.39 38.63 22.34
CA LEU A 117 -8.80 37.89 21.14
C LEU A 117 -7.61 37.57 20.22
N ARG A 118 -6.71 38.55 20.02
CA ARG A 118 -5.52 38.36 19.20
C ARG A 118 -4.57 37.31 19.80
N LYS A 119 -4.28 37.44 21.09
CA LYS A 119 -3.44 36.49 21.85
C LYS A 119 -4.02 35.08 21.78
N ALA A 120 -5.31 34.95 22.05
CA ALA A 120 -6.04 33.69 21.99
C ALA A 120 -5.87 33.00 20.63
N LYS A 121 -6.07 33.74 19.53
CA LYS A 121 -5.91 33.20 18.18
C LYS A 121 -4.50 32.66 17.92
N GLN A 122 -3.45 33.37 18.35
CA GLN A 122 -2.07 32.92 18.17
C GLN A 122 -1.74 31.71 19.05
N GLN A 123 -2.24 31.68 20.29
CA GLN A 123 -2.12 30.52 21.18
C GLN A 123 -2.76 29.28 20.53
N ILE A 124 -3.98 29.41 20.00
CA ILE A 124 -4.64 28.30 19.27
C ILE A 124 -3.80 27.89 18.06
N THR A 125 -3.34 28.81 17.21
CA THR A 125 -2.55 28.47 16.01
C THR A 125 -1.25 27.72 16.36
N THR A 126 -0.61 28.08 17.47
CA THR A 126 0.66 27.46 17.93
C THR A 126 0.47 26.15 18.70
N GLY A 127 -0.76 25.83 19.12
CA GLY A 127 -1.08 24.59 19.84
C GLY A 127 -1.24 24.74 21.34
N LEU A 128 -1.23 25.96 21.86
CA LEU A 128 -1.54 26.31 23.25
C LEU A 128 -3.07 26.42 23.39
N ILE A 129 -3.76 25.28 23.28
CA ILE A 129 -5.21 25.27 23.06
C ILE A 129 -5.98 25.71 24.31
N ASP A 130 -5.59 25.21 25.48
CA ASP A 130 -6.25 25.55 26.74
C ASP A 130 -6.01 27.03 27.10
N GLU A 131 -4.77 27.52 26.97
CA GLU A 131 -4.44 28.92 27.21
C GLU A 131 -5.15 29.86 26.22
N GLY A 132 -5.32 29.43 24.97
CA GLY A 132 -6.10 30.17 23.99
C GLY A 132 -7.57 30.25 24.34
N ILE A 133 -8.16 29.15 24.85
CA ILE A 133 -9.54 29.14 25.35
C ILE A 133 -9.70 30.10 26.55
N ASP A 134 -8.74 30.11 27.47
CA ASP A 134 -8.75 31.01 28.63
C ASP A 134 -8.65 32.48 28.23
N SER A 135 -7.80 32.80 27.25
CA SER A 135 -7.72 34.15 26.67
C SER A 135 -9.04 34.57 26.00
N TYR A 136 -9.71 33.66 25.26
CA TYR A 136 -11.05 33.95 24.73
C TYR A 136 -12.09 34.14 25.84
N ASN A 137 -12.07 33.30 26.89
CA ASN A 137 -12.98 33.44 28.01
C ASN A 137 -12.80 34.81 28.69
N THR A 138 -11.55 35.24 28.89
CA THR A 138 -11.24 36.57 29.44
C THR A 138 -11.78 37.69 28.56
N ALA A 139 -11.60 37.61 27.23
CA ALA A 139 -12.18 38.56 26.28
C ALA A 139 -13.72 38.62 26.37
N LEU A 140 -14.37 37.48 26.53
CA LEU A 140 -15.83 37.37 26.56
C LEU A 140 -16.44 37.74 27.92
N VAL A 141 -15.67 37.78 29.00
CA VAL A 141 -16.10 38.44 30.25
C VAL A 141 -16.19 39.95 30.05
N LEU A 142 -15.25 40.53 29.29
CA LEU A 142 -15.19 41.96 29.01
C LEU A 142 -16.19 42.40 27.92
N ASP A 143 -16.40 41.57 26.89
CA ASP A 143 -17.38 41.78 25.82
C ASP A 143 -18.17 40.48 25.55
N PRO A 144 -19.25 40.21 26.30
CA PRO A 144 -20.02 38.97 26.19
C PRO A 144 -20.68 38.72 24.83
N ASN A 145 -20.89 39.78 24.04
CA ASN A 145 -21.59 39.69 22.75
C ASN A 145 -20.62 39.59 21.56
N ASN A 146 -19.32 39.40 21.81
CA ASN A 146 -18.32 39.28 20.76
C ASN A 146 -18.51 38.01 19.92
N SER A 147 -19.23 38.13 18.80
CA SER A 147 -19.56 36.97 17.95
C SER A 147 -18.34 36.23 17.41
N THR A 148 -17.24 36.93 17.11
CA THR A 148 -15.98 36.33 16.64
C THR A 148 -15.33 35.52 17.75
N GLY A 149 -15.18 36.09 18.95
CA GLY A 149 -14.60 35.41 20.11
C GLY A 149 -15.38 34.16 20.50
N ILE A 150 -16.72 34.21 20.48
CA ILE A 150 -17.57 33.04 20.74
C ILE A 150 -17.28 31.92 19.72
N LYS A 151 -17.30 32.23 18.42
CA LYS A 151 -17.08 31.26 17.35
C LYS A 151 -15.69 30.62 17.42
N GLU A 152 -14.64 31.43 17.55
CA GLU A 152 -13.26 30.93 17.57
C GLU A 152 -12.96 30.12 18.86
N ARG A 153 -13.52 30.52 20.02
CA ARG A 153 -13.45 29.73 21.26
C ARG A 153 -14.14 28.37 21.13
N ASP A 154 -15.35 28.35 20.56
CA ASP A 154 -16.12 27.13 20.44
C ASP A 154 -15.45 26.16 19.43
N GLN A 155 -14.79 26.70 18.39
CA GLN A 155 -13.94 25.93 17.50
C GLN A 155 -12.72 25.33 18.24
N ALA A 156 -12.07 26.09 19.13
CA ALA A 156 -10.98 25.58 19.96
C ALA A 156 -11.44 24.44 20.88
N LYS A 157 -12.60 24.59 21.52
CA LYS A 157 -13.21 23.51 22.34
C LYS A 157 -13.56 22.27 21.51
N MET A 158 -14.00 22.45 20.26
CA MET A 158 -14.28 21.34 19.35
C MET A 158 -13.01 20.55 19.02
N ILE A 159 -11.89 21.21 18.71
CA ILE A 159 -10.66 20.50 18.36
C ILE A 159 -10.06 19.74 19.56
N LEU A 160 -10.22 20.21 20.80
CA LEU A 160 -9.87 19.41 21.99
C LEU A 160 -10.67 18.10 22.06
N LYS A 161 -11.99 18.17 21.83
CA LYS A 161 -12.84 16.97 21.80
C LYS A 161 -12.42 16.01 20.69
N ARG A 162 -12.10 16.53 19.50
CA ARG A 162 -11.63 15.72 18.37
C ARG A 162 -10.25 15.09 18.64
N PHE A 163 -9.34 15.82 19.27
CA PHE A 163 -8.04 15.30 19.68
C PHE A 163 -8.20 14.12 20.66
N GLN A 164 -9.12 14.23 21.62
CA GLN A 164 -9.43 13.14 22.55
C GLN A 164 -10.03 11.93 21.82
N LEU A 165 -10.99 12.14 20.92
CA LEU A 165 -11.54 11.06 20.08
C LEU A 165 -10.47 10.37 19.23
N ALA A 166 -9.49 11.11 18.71
CA ALA A 166 -8.38 10.53 17.96
C ALA A 166 -7.55 9.57 18.84
N LYS A 167 -7.27 9.96 20.09
CA LYS A 167 -6.58 9.09 21.06
C LYS A 167 -7.39 7.85 21.39
N GLU A 168 -8.70 7.96 21.57
CA GLU A 168 -9.58 6.83 21.83
C GLU A 168 -9.62 5.82 20.67
N CYS A 169 -9.66 6.29 19.43
CA CYS A 169 -9.53 5.45 18.24
C CYS A 169 -8.17 4.70 18.23
N LEU A 170 -7.07 5.36 18.58
CA LEU A 170 -5.77 4.70 18.67
C LEU A 170 -5.71 3.64 19.76
N GLU A 171 -6.37 3.86 20.90
CA GLU A 171 -6.48 2.84 21.96
C GLU A 171 -7.32 1.63 21.52
N LYS A 172 -8.39 1.85 20.74
CA LYS A 172 -9.15 0.75 20.12
C LYS A 172 -8.30 -0.01 19.10
N TYR A 173 -7.52 0.72 18.28
CA TYR A 173 -6.59 0.10 17.34
C TYR A 173 -5.58 -0.80 18.06
N LYS A 174 -4.98 -0.36 19.17
CA LYS A 174 -4.04 -1.19 19.95
C LYS A 174 -4.64 -2.52 20.41
N LYS A 175 -5.94 -2.55 20.70
CA LYS A 175 -6.64 -3.76 21.17
C LYS A 175 -7.05 -4.69 20.03
N ASN A 176 -7.45 -4.14 18.89
CA ASN A 176 -8.17 -4.88 17.85
C ASN A 176 -7.41 -4.98 16.52
N LEU A 177 -6.36 -4.18 16.34
CA LEU A 177 -5.52 -4.06 15.13
C LEU A 177 -6.29 -3.75 13.83
N GLN A 178 -7.50 -3.21 13.92
CA GLN A 178 -8.31 -2.87 12.76
C GLN A 178 -7.92 -1.51 12.18
N ARG A 179 -7.45 -1.49 10.92
CA ARG A 179 -7.01 -0.26 10.23
C ARG A 179 -8.07 0.84 10.15
N ILE A 180 -9.36 0.50 10.27
CA ILE A 180 -10.46 1.48 10.29
C ILE A 180 -10.33 2.48 11.44
N GLU A 181 -9.88 2.02 12.61
CA GLU A 181 -9.68 2.86 13.79
C GLU A 181 -8.54 3.87 13.56
N GLY A 182 -7.45 3.44 12.92
CA GLY A 182 -6.36 4.34 12.51
C GLY A 182 -6.82 5.41 11.52
N ARG A 183 -7.67 5.04 10.55
CA ARG A 183 -8.27 6.01 9.60
C ARG A 183 -9.21 7.00 10.29
N GLN A 184 -10.00 6.55 11.26
CA GLN A 184 -10.87 7.43 12.04
C GLN A 184 -10.04 8.41 12.90
N ALA A 185 -9.00 7.92 13.57
CA ALA A 185 -8.08 8.79 14.32
C ALA A 185 -7.44 9.85 13.42
N LEU A 186 -7.03 9.46 12.20
CA LEU A 186 -6.44 10.37 11.23
C LEU A 186 -7.43 11.45 10.77
N ALA A 187 -8.68 11.09 10.51
CA ALA A 187 -9.70 12.06 10.14
C ALA A 187 -9.95 13.10 11.25
N GLN A 188 -9.93 12.69 12.52
CA GLN A 188 -10.09 13.62 13.65
C GLN A 188 -8.88 14.55 13.77
N ILE A 189 -7.66 14.03 13.64
CA ILE A 189 -6.44 14.81 13.86
C ILE A 189 -6.18 15.81 12.72
N GLU A 190 -6.61 15.50 11.50
CA GLU A 190 -6.51 16.42 10.37
C GLU A 190 -7.38 17.67 10.58
N VAL A 191 -8.59 17.51 11.14
CA VAL A 191 -9.42 18.66 11.53
C VAL A 191 -8.72 19.49 12.62
N CYS A 192 -8.09 18.85 13.60
CA CYS A 192 -7.36 19.55 14.66
C CYS A 192 -6.22 20.39 14.07
N LEU A 193 -5.41 19.80 13.19
CA LEU A 193 -4.25 20.44 12.58
C LEU A 193 -4.63 21.49 11.52
N GLY A 194 -5.84 21.41 10.94
CA GLY A 194 -6.37 22.46 10.08
C GLY A 194 -6.65 23.77 10.83
N VAL A 195 -7.03 23.69 12.11
CA VAL A 195 -7.24 24.86 12.98
C VAL A 195 -5.96 25.25 13.72
N SER A 196 -5.17 24.25 14.16
CA SER A 196 -3.94 24.45 14.91
C SER A 196 -2.74 23.75 14.23
N PRO A 197 -2.16 24.37 13.19
CA PRO A 197 -1.02 23.79 12.47
C PRO A 197 0.25 23.70 13.31
N GLY A 198 0.36 24.45 14.41
CA GLY A 198 1.51 24.44 15.31
C GLY A 198 1.49 23.32 16.36
N TRP A 199 0.33 22.67 16.58
CA TRP A 199 0.14 21.75 17.71
C TRP A 199 1.00 20.48 17.60
N LYS A 200 2.08 20.45 18.38
CA LYS A 200 3.09 19.40 18.34
C LYS A 200 2.52 18.03 18.74
N ASP A 201 1.75 17.97 19.82
CA ASP A 201 1.14 16.71 20.28
C ASP A 201 0.15 16.16 19.26
N ALA A 202 -0.62 17.02 18.58
CA ALA A 202 -1.47 16.60 17.47
C ALA A 202 -0.68 16.06 16.28
N LYS A 203 0.51 16.59 15.98
CA LYS A 203 1.40 16.02 14.96
C LYS A 203 1.96 14.66 15.37
N LEU A 204 2.27 14.46 16.66
CA LEU A 204 2.68 13.15 17.18
C LEU A 204 1.55 12.11 17.05
N VAL A 205 0.34 12.48 17.44
CA VAL A 205 -0.87 11.65 17.25
C VAL A 205 -1.12 11.38 15.78
N LYS A 206 -0.87 12.34 14.88
CA LYS A 206 -0.95 12.12 13.43
C LYS A 206 0.03 11.07 12.93
N CYS A 207 1.26 11.04 13.44
CA CYS A 207 2.23 9.99 13.09
C CYS A 207 1.71 8.60 13.47
N LEU A 208 1.17 8.46 14.69
CA LEU A 208 0.56 7.22 15.16
C LEU A 208 -0.66 6.81 14.32
N ALA A 209 -1.53 7.77 13.99
CA ALA A 209 -2.72 7.54 13.18
C ALA A 209 -2.39 7.10 11.75
N LEU A 210 -1.39 7.73 11.12
CA LEU A 210 -0.88 7.32 9.81
C LEU A 210 -0.34 5.89 9.85
N SER A 211 0.46 5.55 10.86
CA SER A 211 0.98 4.20 11.04
C SER A 211 -0.15 3.17 11.22
N ALA A 212 -1.11 3.44 12.11
CA ALA A 212 -2.27 2.58 12.34
C ALA A 212 -3.18 2.43 11.11
N ALA A 213 -3.25 3.46 10.25
CA ALA A 213 -3.96 3.42 8.98
C ALA A 213 -3.23 2.62 7.87
N GLY A 214 -2.01 2.14 8.13
CA GLY A 214 -1.16 1.43 7.17
C GLY A 214 -0.31 2.32 6.28
N ARG A 215 -0.16 3.62 6.61
CA ARG A 215 0.64 4.62 5.89
C ARG A 215 1.95 4.87 6.63
N GLY A 216 2.70 3.79 6.90
CA GLY A 216 3.88 3.79 7.79
C GLY A 216 5.07 4.58 7.25
N ASP A 217 5.23 4.60 5.94
CA ASP A 217 6.17 5.40 5.15
C ASP A 217 5.92 6.90 5.30
N GLU A 218 4.67 7.35 5.17
CA GLU A 218 4.29 8.75 5.42
C GLU A 218 4.48 9.13 6.89
N ALA A 219 4.10 8.23 7.82
CA ALA A 219 4.33 8.42 9.25
C ALA A 219 5.82 8.59 9.54
N TYR A 220 6.67 7.73 8.99
CA TYR A 220 8.12 7.78 9.16
C TYR A 220 8.72 9.07 8.59
N GLY A 221 8.27 9.51 7.41
CA GLY A 221 8.66 10.79 6.81
C GLY A 221 8.30 11.98 7.71
N LEU A 222 7.08 11.99 8.26
CA LEU A 222 6.62 13.03 9.19
C LEU A 222 7.47 13.06 10.46
N THR A 223 7.84 11.90 11.03
CA THR A 223 8.73 11.89 12.20
C THR A 223 10.08 12.58 11.93
N GLY A 224 10.65 12.38 10.74
CA GLY A 224 11.90 13.04 10.35
C GLY A 224 11.77 14.56 10.23
N SER A 225 10.62 15.04 9.73
CA SER A 225 10.32 16.48 9.69
C SER A 225 10.21 17.07 11.10
N LEU A 226 9.51 16.37 12.01
CA LEU A 226 9.35 16.80 13.40
C LEU A 226 10.67 16.85 14.18
N MET A 227 11.57 15.89 13.92
CA MET A 227 12.91 15.90 14.53
C MET A 227 13.69 17.16 14.12
N ARG A 228 13.62 17.56 12.85
CA ARG A 228 14.25 18.79 12.34
C ARG A 228 13.60 20.07 12.89
N SER A 229 12.31 20.03 13.24
CA SER A 229 11.62 21.17 13.86
C SER A 229 11.85 21.31 15.37
N GLY A 230 12.94 20.73 15.90
CA GLY A 230 13.33 20.87 17.31
C GLY A 230 12.82 19.79 18.26
N LEU A 231 12.32 18.65 17.76
CA LEU A 231 11.90 17.50 18.58
C LEU A 231 12.88 16.32 18.53
N MET A 232 14.13 16.54 18.12
CA MET A 232 15.12 15.46 17.92
C MET A 232 15.36 14.57 19.15
N GLY A 233 15.27 15.13 20.36
CA GLY A 233 15.43 14.40 21.63
C GLY A 233 14.13 13.96 22.29
N ASN A 234 12.97 14.17 21.68
CA ASN A 234 11.69 13.81 22.28
C ASN A 234 11.51 12.27 22.26
N SER A 235 11.44 11.65 23.43
CA SER A 235 11.34 10.19 23.58
C SER A 235 10.10 9.61 22.89
N GLU A 236 8.95 10.28 22.98
CA GLU A 236 7.71 9.81 22.33
C GLU A 236 7.87 9.77 20.81
N LEU A 237 8.45 10.81 20.20
CA LEU A 237 8.71 10.86 18.76
C LEU A 237 9.65 9.73 18.31
N ILE A 238 10.68 9.43 19.11
CA ILE A 238 11.62 8.34 18.82
C ILE A 238 10.91 6.98 18.94
N ILE A 239 10.03 6.79 19.92
CA ILE A 239 9.18 5.58 20.06
C ILE A 239 8.29 5.42 18.82
N VAL A 240 7.58 6.47 18.41
CA VAL A 240 6.72 6.44 17.21
C VAL A 240 7.54 6.08 15.97
N ARG A 241 8.75 6.63 15.84
CA ARG A 241 9.66 6.30 14.75
C ARG A 241 10.09 4.83 14.78
N ALA A 242 10.39 4.28 15.96
CA ALA A 242 10.70 2.86 16.13
C ALA A 242 9.52 1.96 15.73
N GLN A 243 8.30 2.34 16.07
CA GLN A 243 7.07 1.63 15.69
C GLN A 243 6.83 1.67 14.17
N CYS A 244 7.11 2.80 13.51
CA CYS A 244 7.03 2.89 12.05
C CYS A 244 8.01 1.92 11.38
N LEU A 245 9.27 1.89 11.84
CA LEU A 245 10.28 0.96 11.33
C LEU A 245 9.90 -0.49 11.59
N TYR A 246 9.35 -0.81 12.77
CA TYR A 246 8.79 -2.12 13.06
C TYR A 246 7.74 -2.49 12.00
N GLY A 247 6.73 -1.65 11.77
CA GLY A 247 5.70 -1.89 10.76
C GLY A 247 6.23 -2.07 9.33
N MET A 248 7.31 -1.39 8.97
CA MET A 248 8.00 -1.57 7.68
C MET A 248 8.89 -2.83 7.62
N GLY A 249 9.09 -3.51 8.75
CA GLY A 249 9.92 -4.71 8.89
C GLY A 249 11.41 -4.42 9.07
N ASP A 250 11.80 -3.16 9.30
CA ASP A 250 13.17 -2.78 9.68
C ASP A 250 13.34 -2.94 11.21
N LEU A 251 13.60 -4.18 11.62
CA LEU A 251 13.73 -4.53 13.03
C LEU A 251 15.02 -3.98 13.66
N ASP A 252 16.11 -3.87 12.89
CA ASP A 252 17.39 -3.36 13.38
C ASP A 252 17.30 -1.84 13.66
N GLY A 253 16.71 -1.09 12.73
CA GLY A 253 16.41 0.33 12.92
C GLY A 253 15.45 0.57 14.08
N CYS A 254 14.44 -0.28 14.23
CA CYS A 254 13.52 -0.28 15.37
C CYS A 254 14.26 -0.44 16.71
N LEU A 255 15.10 -1.48 16.83
CA LEU A 255 15.88 -1.75 18.05
C LEU A 255 16.86 -0.62 18.37
N LYS A 256 17.47 0.00 17.36
CA LYS A 256 18.36 1.15 17.55
C LYS A 256 17.65 2.31 18.24
N HIS A 257 16.43 2.64 17.79
CA HIS A 257 15.66 3.74 18.38
C HIS A 257 15.11 3.41 19.77
N TYR A 258 14.63 2.19 20.00
CA TYR A 258 14.25 1.79 21.36
C TYR A 258 15.45 1.81 22.33
N LYS A 259 16.63 1.38 21.88
CA LYS A 259 17.85 1.49 22.69
C LYS A 259 18.18 2.96 23.00
N GLN A 260 18.03 3.86 22.02
CA GLN A 260 18.23 5.29 22.22
C GLN A 260 17.28 5.85 23.28
N VAL A 261 16.00 5.45 23.27
CA VAL A 261 15.02 5.85 24.30
C VAL A 261 15.45 5.32 25.67
N LEU A 262 15.78 4.03 25.77
CA LEU A 262 16.17 3.39 27.03
C LEU A 262 17.51 3.89 27.60
N GLN A 263 18.35 4.53 26.79
CA GLN A 263 19.56 5.20 27.26
C GLN A 263 19.24 6.52 27.98
N GLY A 264 18.20 7.25 27.54
CA GLY A 264 17.76 8.50 28.17
C GLY A 264 16.72 8.29 29.28
N ASP A 265 15.89 7.25 29.15
CA ASP A 265 14.83 6.88 30.08
C ASP A 265 14.80 5.34 30.25
N PRO A 266 15.65 4.79 31.15
CA PRO A 266 15.69 3.35 31.42
C PRO A 266 14.38 2.79 32.01
N ASP A 267 13.57 3.67 32.62
CA ASP A 267 12.34 3.31 33.32
C ASP A 267 11.11 3.22 32.40
N ASN A 268 11.26 3.63 31.13
CA ASN A 268 10.23 3.52 30.11
C ASN A 268 9.77 2.07 29.88
N LYS A 269 8.65 1.68 30.51
CA LYS A 269 8.11 0.32 30.47
C LYS A 269 7.76 -0.12 29.05
N ASP A 270 7.06 0.74 28.29
CA ASP A 270 6.57 0.42 26.95
C ASP A 270 7.72 0.19 25.97
N ALA A 271 8.75 1.06 26.00
CA ALA A 271 9.94 0.90 25.17
C ALA A 271 10.72 -0.35 25.57
N ARG A 272 10.82 -0.67 26.87
CA ARG A 272 11.53 -1.86 27.37
C ARG A 272 10.87 -3.15 26.93
N GLU A 273 9.54 -3.24 27.10
CA GLU A 273 8.75 -4.40 26.68
C GLU A 273 8.82 -4.60 25.16
N SER A 274 8.64 -3.52 24.39
CA SER A 274 8.74 -3.54 22.93
C SER A 274 10.14 -3.94 22.47
N PHE A 275 11.20 -3.37 23.06
CA PHE A 275 12.58 -3.74 22.77
C PHE A 275 12.85 -5.22 23.02
N LYS A 276 12.42 -5.75 24.17
CA LYS A 276 12.60 -7.17 24.53
C LYS A 276 11.92 -8.07 23.50
N LYS A 277 10.68 -7.76 23.13
CA LYS A 277 9.91 -8.51 22.13
C LYS A 277 10.59 -8.51 20.77
N VAL A 278 10.93 -7.33 20.23
CA VAL A 278 11.57 -7.20 18.91
C VAL A 278 12.95 -7.87 18.92
N LYS A 279 13.70 -7.78 20.02
CA LYS A 279 15.00 -8.43 20.15
C LYS A 279 14.87 -9.95 20.12
N ALA A 280 13.87 -10.52 20.81
CA ALA A 280 13.58 -11.95 20.77
C ALA A 280 13.19 -12.41 19.36
N LEU A 281 12.35 -11.62 18.67
CA LEU A 281 11.97 -11.88 17.28
C LEU A 281 13.18 -11.92 16.34
N VAL A 282 14.08 -10.92 16.42
CA VAL A 282 15.31 -10.87 15.61
C VAL A 282 16.20 -12.07 15.91
N ALA A 283 16.38 -12.43 17.18
CA ALA A 283 17.18 -13.59 17.59
C ALA A 283 16.60 -14.89 17.02
N LYS A 284 15.29 -15.12 17.16
CA LYS A 284 14.62 -16.32 16.66
C LYS A 284 14.65 -16.45 15.16
N LYS A 285 14.44 -15.34 14.43
CA LYS A 285 14.64 -15.32 12.98
C LYS A 285 16.08 -15.71 12.61
N LYS A 286 17.08 -15.19 13.34
CA LYS A 286 18.48 -15.51 13.06
C LYS A 286 18.78 -17.00 13.30
N GLU A 287 18.30 -17.56 14.41
CA GLU A 287 18.40 -19.01 14.70
C GLU A 287 17.78 -19.84 13.57
N ALA A 288 16.61 -19.43 13.06
CA ALA A 288 15.95 -20.07 11.94
C ALA A 288 16.75 -19.97 10.63
N ASP A 289 17.29 -18.77 10.31
CA ASP A 289 18.13 -18.54 9.14
C ASP A 289 19.43 -19.39 9.22
N ASP A 290 20.04 -19.52 10.41
CA ASP A 290 21.25 -20.32 10.66
C ASP A 290 20.97 -21.83 10.52
N ALA A 291 19.86 -22.31 11.07
CA ALA A 291 19.41 -23.70 10.90
C ALA A 291 19.13 -24.02 9.42
N TYR A 292 18.47 -23.10 8.70
CA TYR A 292 18.19 -23.23 7.28
C TYR A 292 19.49 -23.32 6.46
N ARG A 293 20.46 -22.42 6.71
CA ARG A 293 21.78 -22.45 6.06
C ARG A 293 22.53 -23.75 6.33
N SER A 294 22.36 -24.31 7.53
CA SER A 294 22.94 -25.59 7.93
C SER A 294 22.19 -26.80 7.37
N LYS A 295 21.16 -26.59 6.52
CA LYS A 295 20.26 -27.61 5.97
C LYS A 295 19.51 -28.42 7.04
N ASN A 296 19.50 -27.95 8.28
CA ASN A 296 18.68 -28.51 9.34
C ASN A 296 17.27 -27.89 9.25
N PHE A 297 16.49 -28.39 8.30
CA PHE A 297 15.19 -27.82 7.96
C PHE A 297 14.14 -28.03 9.06
N ASP A 298 14.25 -29.07 9.88
CA ASP A 298 13.31 -29.31 10.99
C ASP A 298 13.46 -28.23 12.05
N SER A 299 14.68 -27.98 12.53
CA SER A 299 14.94 -26.87 13.47
C SER A 299 14.64 -25.50 12.85
N ALA A 300 14.88 -25.32 11.54
CA ALA A 300 14.51 -24.08 10.86
C ALA A 300 12.98 -23.84 10.93
N VAL A 301 12.17 -24.87 10.69
CA VAL A 301 10.71 -24.79 10.78
C VAL A 301 10.25 -24.46 12.20
N GLU A 302 10.85 -25.07 13.22
CA GLU A 302 10.57 -24.78 14.63
C GLU A 302 10.87 -23.30 14.96
N PHE A 303 12.08 -22.84 14.68
CA PHE A 303 12.47 -21.46 14.98
C PHE A 303 11.69 -20.41 14.18
N TYR A 304 11.35 -20.68 12.91
CA TYR A 304 10.45 -19.80 12.16
C TYR A 304 9.05 -19.76 12.77
N THR A 305 8.55 -20.89 13.30
CA THR A 305 7.25 -20.94 13.97
C THR A 305 7.24 -20.07 15.23
N GLU A 306 8.30 -20.15 16.05
CA GLU A 306 8.48 -19.26 17.20
C GLU A 306 8.59 -17.78 16.79
N ALA A 307 9.33 -17.49 15.72
CA ALA A 307 9.46 -16.13 15.19
C ALA A 307 8.11 -15.58 14.69
N ILE A 308 7.29 -16.39 14.01
CA ILE A 308 5.95 -16.01 13.56
C ILE A 308 5.06 -15.64 14.76
N GLU A 309 5.09 -16.44 15.82
CA GLU A 309 4.28 -16.16 17.03
C GLU A 309 4.71 -14.85 17.71
N LEU A 310 6.02 -14.59 17.77
CA LEU A 310 6.56 -13.33 18.30
C LEU A 310 6.21 -12.12 17.43
N GLY A 311 6.12 -12.30 16.10
CA GLY A 311 5.89 -11.24 15.12
C GLY A 311 4.46 -11.08 14.62
N LYS A 312 3.47 -11.80 15.19
CA LYS A 312 2.09 -11.87 14.69
C LYS A 312 1.34 -10.53 14.61
N ASP A 313 1.77 -9.54 15.40
CA ASP A 313 1.24 -8.17 15.38
C ASP A 313 1.79 -7.32 14.22
N ASN A 314 2.72 -7.89 13.44
CA ASN A 314 3.28 -7.29 12.24
C ASN A 314 2.99 -8.17 11.01
N PRO A 315 1.87 -7.94 10.32
CA PRO A 315 1.46 -8.72 9.15
C PRO A 315 2.52 -8.73 8.04
N ALA A 316 3.10 -7.56 7.71
CA ALA A 316 4.06 -7.42 6.62
C ALA A 316 5.36 -8.20 6.88
N PHE A 317 5.84 -8.21 8.12
CA PHE A 317 7.01 -9.00 8.48
C PHE A 317 6.66 -10.49 8.62
N SER A 318 5.50 -10.82 9.17
CA SER A 318 5.02 -12.20 9.30
C SER A 318 4.91 -12.89 7.94
N ALA A 319 4.45 -12.20 6.89
CA ALA A 319 4.42 -12.73 5.53
C ALA A 319 5.81 -13.23 5.07
N LYS A 320 6.87 -12.48 5.37
CA LYS A 320 8.26 -12.88 5.06
C LYS A 320 8.67 -14.13 5.82
N LEU A 321 8.31 -14.25 7.10
CA LEU A 321 8.61 -15.42 7.92
C LEU A 321 7.87 -16.68 7.42
N TYR A 322 6.59 -16.57 7.08
CA TYR A 322 5.83 -17.66 6.48
C TYR A 322 6.47 -18.14 5.18
N ASN A 323 6.86 -17.25 4.28
CA ASN A 323 7.55 -17.63 3.04
C ASN A 323 8.92 -18.28 3.28
N ASN A 324 9.66 -17.84 4.31
CA ASN A 324 10.91 -18.48 4.70
C ASN A 324 10.68 -19.89 5.27
N ARG A 325 9.66 -20.08 6.11
CA ARG A 325 9.26 -21.41 6.61
C ARG A 325 8.78 -22.32 5.50
N ALA A 326 7.99 -21.79 4.56
CA ALA A 326 7.58 -22.48 3.34
C ALA A 326 8.79 -22.98 2.52
N THR A 327 9.86 -22.18 2.47
CA THR A 327 11.12 -22.59 1.82
C THR A 327 11.72 -23.83 2.49
N SER A 328 11.68 -23.90 3.82
CA SER A 328 12.17 -25.06 4.59
C SER A 328 11.30 -26.30 4.30
N HIS A 329 9.97 -26.15 4.29
CA HIS A 329 9.04 -27.21 3.90
C HIS A 329 9.30 -27.73 2.47
N ALA A 330 9.48 -26.84 1.50
CA ALA A 330 9.78 -27.21 0.12
C ALA A 330 11.08 -28.02 0.00
N ASN A 331 12.13 -27.67 0.74
CA ASN A 331 13.39 -28.42 0.76
C ASN A 331 13.26 -29.83 1.36
N GLN A 332 12.27 -30.03 2.22
CA GLN A 332 11.91 -31.35 2.76
C GLN A 332 10.89 -32.11 1.89
N ARG A 333 10.54 -31.60 0.70
CA ARG A 333 9.49 -32.13 -0.17
C ARG A 333 8.09 -32.14 0.45
N ARG A 334 7.89 -31.36 1.52
CA ARG A 334 6.61 -31.12 2.18
C ARG A 334 5.82 -30.04 1.43
N HIS A 335 5.42 -30.35 0.20
CA HIS A 335 4.85 -29.36 -0.72
C HIS A 335 3.48 -28.86 -0.27
N SER A 336 2.66 -29.69 0.36
CA SER A 336 1.35 -29.29 0.89
C SER A 336 1.49 -28.23 2.00
N GLU A 337 2.45 -28.39 2.91
CA GLU A 337 2.76 -27.42 3.96
C GLU A 337 3.36 -26.13 3.40
N CYS A 338 4.23 -26.24 2.38
CA CYS A 338 4.74 -25.08 1.66
C CYS A 338 3.60 -24.26 1.04
N VAL A 339 2.60 -24.90 0.42
CA VAL A 339 1.45 -24.22 -0.17
C VAL A 339 0.63 -23.48 0.90
N LYS A 340 0.38 -24.11 2.05
CA LYS A 340 -0.31 -23.49 3.19
C LYS A 340 0.40 -22.24 3.70
N ASP A 341 1.71 -22.31 3.92
CA ASP A 341 2.49 -21.15 4.39
C ASP A 341 2.56 -20.04 3.35
N CYS A 342 2.69 -20.37 2.06
CA CYS A 342 2.65 -19.35 1.02
C CYS A 342 1.26 -18.69 0.94
N GLY A 343 0.18 -19.45 1.12
CA GLY A 343 -1.18 -18.91 1.23
C GLY A 343 -1.31 -17.93 2.39
N ALA A 344 -0.87 -18.32 3.59
CA ALA A 344 -0.85 -17.43 4.75
C ALA A 344 -0.02 -16.16 4.51
N ALA A 345 1.12 -16.26 3.81
CA ALA A 345 1.92 -15.11 3.44
C ALA A 345 1.18 -14.16 2.46
N ILE A 346 0.47 -14.70 1.48
CA ILE A 346 -0.32 -13.95 0.49
C ILE A 346 -1.53 -13.27 1.14
N ASP A 347 -2.19 -13.95 2.09
CA ASP A 347 -3.32 -13.38 2.82
C ASP A 347 -2.90 -12.16 3.66
N LEU A 348 -1.65 -12.16 4.17
CA LEU A 348 -1.07 -11.06 4.93
C LEU A 348 -0.53 -9.93 4.04
N ASP A 349 0.09 -10.29 2.91
CA ASP A 349 0.66 -9.37 1.94
C ASP A 349 0.37 -9.84 0.49
N PRO A 350 -0.74 -9.37 -0.12
CA PRO A 350 -1.15 -9.76 -1.48
C PRO A 350 -0.19 -9.33 -2.60
N ASP A 351 0.79 -8.47 -2.30
CA ASP A 351 1.82 -8.04 -3.24
C ASP A 351 3.17 -8.70 -2.95
N TYR A 352 3.20 -9.72 -2.08
CA TYR A 352 4.43 -10.45 -1.82
C TYR A 352 4.74 -11.49 -2.91
N GLY A 353 5.25 -11.00 -4.05
CA GLY A 353 5.51 -11.80 -5.25
C GLY A 353 6.25 -13.13 -5.00
N LYS A 354 7.26 -13.13 -4.12
CA LYS A 354 8.05 -14.35 -3.82
C LYS A 354 7.20 -15.50 -3.27
N ALA A 355 6.12 -15.22 -2.55
CA ALA A 355 5.21 -16.25 -2.03
C ALA A 355 4.42 -16.92 -3.17
N TYR A 356 3.93 -16.14 -4.15
CA TYR A 356 3.27 -16.69 -5.35
C TYR A 356 4.18 -17.61 -6.15
N MET A 357 5.41 -17.18 -6.44
CA MET A 357 6.38 -18.01 -7.17
C MET A 357 6.63 -19.35 -6.46
N ARG A 358 6.76 -19.33 -5.14
CA ARG A 358 7.04 -20.52 -4.33
C ARG A 358 5.82 -21.44 -4.22
N ARG A 359 4.62 -20.87 -4.05
CA ARG A 359 3.37 -21.61 -4.06
C ARG A 359 3.18 -22.31 -5.40
N ALA A 360 3.31 -21.57 -6.51
CA ALA A 360 3.24 -22.13 -7.86
C ALA A 360 4.22 -23.29 -8.06
N THR A 361 5.47 -23.12 -7.62
CA THR A 361 6.48 -24.19 -7.75
C THR A 361 6.09 -25.44 -6.96
N SER A 362 5.56 -25.29 -5.73
CA SER A 362 5.14 -26.44 -4.93
C SER A 362 3.84 -27.07 -5.42
N LEU A 363 2.90 -26.28 -5.94
CA LEU A 363 1.68 -26.77 -6.60
C LEU A 363 2.01 -27.62 -7.83
N MET A 364 2.99 -27.19 -8.63
CA MET A 364 3.50 -27.98 -9.77
C MET A 364 4.10 -29.34 -9.33
N MET A 365 4.68 -29.41 -8.13
CA MET A 365 5.23 -30.66 -7.58
C MET A 365 4.14 -31.60 -7.05
N LEU A 366 2.97 -31.07 -6.64
CA LEU A 366 1.80 -31.86 -6.28
C LEU A 366 1.10 -32.44 -7.52
N GLY A 367 1.06 -31.69 -8.63
CA GLY A 367 0.75 -32.21 -9.96
C GLY A 367 -0.71 -32.56 -10.23
N GLU A 368 -1.62 -32.36 -9.28
CA GLU A 368 -3.07 -32.49 -9.54
C GLU A 368 -3.55 -31.37 -10.45
N LYS A 369 -4.58 -31.64 -11.25
CA LYS A 369 -5.09 -30.69 -12.27
C LYS A 369 -5.40 -29.33 -11.64
N GLU A 370 -6.12 -29.32 -10.54
CA GLU A 370 -6.55 -28.14 -9.80
C GLU A 370 -5.34 -27.34 -9.28
N HIS A 371 -4.32 -28.03 -8.75
CA HIS A 371 -3.08 -27.40 -8.30
C HIS A 371 -2.30 -26.78 -9.47
N ILE A 372 -2.25 -27.43 -10.64
CA ILE A 372 -1.57 -26.88 -11.82
C ILE A 372 -2.30 -25.61 -12.33
N GLU A 373 -3.62 -25.61 -12.34
CA GLU A 373 -4.41 -24.41 -12.69
C GLU A 373 -4.12 -23.26 -11.74
N GLU A 374 -4.04 -23.52 -10.44
CA GLU A 374 -3.66 -22.52 -9.44
C GLU A 374 -2.21 -22.05 -9.62
N ALA A 375 -1.27 -22.95 -9.94
CA ALA A 375 0.12 -22.59 -10.18
C ALA A 375 0.28 -21.61 -11.36
N ILE A 376 -0.51 -21.78 -12.43
CA ILE A 376 -0.51 -20.85 -13.57
C ILE A 376 -0.95 -19.45 -13.11
N ARG A 377 -2.05 -19.36 -12.36
CA ARG A 377 -2.54 -18.08 -11.81
C ARG A 377 -1.49 -17.41 -10.93
N ASP A 378 -0.83 -18.18 -10.09
CA ASP A 378 0.22 -17.68 -9.20
C ASP A 378 1.46 -17.19 -9.97
N TYR A 379 1.88 -17.89 -11.02
CA TYR A 379 2.98 -17.42 -11.88
C TYR A 379 2.63 -16.11 -12.60
N GLU A 380 1.39 -15.98 -13.09
CA GLU A 380 0.91 -14.75 -13.73
C GLU A 380 0.87 -13.58 -12.73
N LYS A 381 0.35 -13.81 -11.52
CA LYS A 381 0.36 -12.80 -10.45
C LYS A 381 1.78 -12.43 -10.01
N TYR A 382 2.69 -13.40 -9.89
CA TYR A 382 4.10 -13.15 -9.59
C TYR A 382 4.73 -12.24 -10.65
N ALA A 383 4.52 -12.53 -11.94
CA ALA A 383 5.04 -11.72 -13.03
C ALA A 383 4.46 -10.30 -13.04
N SER A 384 3.16 -10.15 -12.76
CA SER A 384 2.50 -8.85 -12.63
C SER A 384 3.07 -8.00 -11.50
N VAL A 385 3.47 -8.61 -10.38
CA VAL A 385 3.99 -7.91 -9.20
C VAL A 385 5.46 -7.53 -9.35
N MET A 386 6.26 -8.39 -9.99
CA MET A 386 7.73 -8.20 -10.07
C MET A 386 8.20 -7.43 -11.32
N GLY A 387 7.33 -7.20 -12.29
CA GLY A 387 7.61 -6.41 -13.49
C GLY A 387 8.09 -7.21 -14.71
N GLU A 388 8.31 -6.48 -15.81
CA GLU A 388 8.60 -6.97 -17.17
C GLU A 388 9.80 -7.92 -17.28
N GLU A 389 10.85 -7.70 -16.49
CA GLU A 389 12.07 -8.54 -16.55
C GLU A 389 11.79 -9.95 -16.03
N VAL A 390 11.13 -10.05 -14.87
CA VAL A 390 10.72 -11.32 -14.26
C VAL A 390 9.64 -12.01 -15.08
N HIS A 391 8.79 -11.24 -15.78
CA HIS A 391 7.79 -11.81 -16.68
C HIS A 391 8.44 -12.74 -17.72
N ARG A 392 9.56 -12.34 -18.35
CA ARG A 392 10.26 -13.19 -19.33
C ARG A 392 10.81 -14.49 -18.73
N GLU A 393 11.34 -14.46 -17.51
CA GLU A 393 11.83 -15.64 -16.80
C GLU A 393 10.68 -16.64 -16.52
N VAL A 394 9.53 -16.12 -16.10
CA VAL A 394 8.39 -16.91 -15.66
C VAL A 394 7.58 -17.48 -16.83
N GLN A 395 7.62 -16.84 -18.01
CA GLN A 395 6.93 -17.33 -19.21
C GLN A 395 7.30 -18.77 -19.60
N GLY A 396 8.54 -19.20 -19.35
CA GLY A 396 8.94 -20.59 -19.56
C GLY A 396 8.22 -21.56 -18.60
N LYS A 397 8.07 -21.17 -17.34
CA LYS A 397 7.36 -21.93 -16.31
C LYS A 397 5.85 -21.98 -16.60
N ILE A 398 5.24 -20.88 -17.02
CA ILE A 398 3.83 -20.83 -17.41
C ILE A 398 3.56 -21.76 -18.60
N ARG A 399 4.40 -21.72 -19.64
CA ARG A 399 4.28 -22.65 -20.78
C ARG A 399 4.39 -24.11 -20.34
N SER A 400 5.39 -24.44 -19.52
CA SER A 400 5.52 -25.80 -18.97
C SER A 400 4.30 -26.22 -18.15
N ALA A 401 3.78 -25.33 -17.30
CA ALA A 401 2.58 -25.59 -16.50
C ALA A 401 1.34 -25.79 -17.38
N LYS A 402 1.16 -25.02 -18.46
CA LYS A 402 0.07 -25.21 -19.43
C LYS A 402 0.15 -26.55 -20.16
N VAL A 403 1.35 -26.99 -20.54
CA VAL A 403 1.57 -28.32 -21.12
C VAL A 403 1.21 -29.42 -20.12
N GLN A 404 1.65 -29.29 -18.86
CA GLN A 404 1.29 -30.24 -17.80
C GLN A 404 -0.20 -30.26 -17.52
N LEU A 405 -0.87 -29.10 -17.51
CA LEU A 405 -2.32 -29.00 -17.35
C LEU A 405 -3.06 -29.70 -18.50
N LYS A 406 -2.61 -29.52 -19.74
CA LYS A 406 -3.18 -30.19 -20.91
C LYS A 406 -3.04 -31.71 -20.78
N ARG A 407 -1.87 -32.19 -20.34
CA ARG A 407 -1.61 -33.61 -20.06
C ARG A 407 -2.49 -34.15 -18.93
N ALA A 408 -2.59 -33.44 -17.81
CA ALA A 408 -3.43 -33.82 -16.67
C ALA A 408 -4.94 -33.76 -17.00
N SER A 409 -5.33 -32.90 -17.95
CA SER A 409 -6.70 -32.79 -18.46
C SER A 409 -7.00 -33.76 -19.60
N ARG A 410 -6.02 -34.52 -20.07
CA ARG A 410 -6.20 -35.46 -21.18
C ARG A 410 -7.14 -36.58 -20.74
N LYS A 411 -8.15 -36.84 -21.57
CA LYS A 411 -9.07 -37.95 -21.36
C LYS A 411 -8.30 -39.27 -21.41
N ASP A 412 -8.54 -40.14 -20.43
CA ASP A 412 -8.05 -41.51 -20.43
C ASP A 412 -8.95 -42.37 -21.34
N PHE A 413 -8.53 -42.57 -22.59
CA PHE A 413 -9.31 -43.29 -23.60
C PHE A 413 -9.46 -44.77 -23.27
N TYR A 414 -8.49 -45.38 -22.57
CA TYR A 414 -8.58 -46.74 -22.09
C TYR A 414 -9.68 -46.87 -21.04
N LYS A 415 -9.73 -45.93 -20.09
CA LYS A 415 -10.80 -45.85 -19.09
C LYS A 415 -12.17 -45.57 -19.69
N ILE A 416 -12.25 -44.73 -20.73
CA ILE A 416 -13.49 -44.45 -21.47
C ILE A 416 -14.03 -45.70 -22.17
N LEU A 417 -13.15 -46.49 -22.79
CA LEU A 417 -13.54 -47.77 -23.41
C LEU A 417 -13.72 -48.91 -22.41
N GLY A 418 -13.22 -48.75 -21.17
CA GLY A 418 -13.27 -49.78 -20.13
C GLY A 418 -12.33 -50.95 -20.41
N VAL A 419 -11.17 -50.68 -21.01
CA VAL A 419 -10.14 -51.67 -21.36
C VAL A 419 -8.82 -51.35 -20.65
N PRO A 420 -7.95 -52.33 -20.37
CA PRO A 420 -6.63 -52.07 -19.83
C PRO A 420 -5.70 -51.45 -20.90
N LYS A 421 -4.59 -50.83 -20.46
CA LYS A 421 -3.65 -50.12 -21.37
C LYS A 421 -2.93 -51.04 -22.36
N ASP A 422 -2.74 -52.31 -21.99
CA ASP A 422 -2.14 -53.35 -22.82
C ASP A 422 -3.16 -54.06 -23.74
N ALA A 423 -4.41 -53.57 -23.80
CA ALA A 423 -5.44 -54.15 -24.64
C ALA A 423 -5.03 -54.21 -26.11
N ASN A 424 -5.28 -55.37 -26.72
CA ASN A 424 -5.03 -55.59 -28.14
C ASN A 424 -6.14 -54.95 -29.01
N GLU A 425 -5.89 -54.85 -30.32
CA GLU A 425 -6.81 -54.21 -31.27
C GLU A 425 -8.21 -54.85 -31.27
N ALA A 426 -8.29 -56.18 -31.11
CA ALA A 426 -9.56 -56.90 -31.07
C ALA A 426 -10.38 -56.58 -29.80
N GLU A 427 -9.71 -56.40 -28.67
CA GLU A 427 -10.31 -56.00 -27.38
C GLU A 427 -10.83 -54.56 -27.43
N ILE A 428 -10.03 -53.63 -27.97
CA ILE A 428 -10.41 -52.23 -28.19
C ILE A 428 -11.65 -52.17 -29.11
N LYS A 429 -11.63 -52.91 -30.22
CA LYS A 429 -12.75 -53.02 -31.18
C LYS A 429 -14.00 -53.64 -30.57
N LYS A 430 -13.85 -54.64 -29.70
CA LYS A 430 -14.98 -55.26 -28.97
C LYS A 430 -15.59 -54.32 -27.93
N ALA A 431 -14.76 -53.60 -27.17
CA ALA A 431 -15.20 -52.64 -26.17
C ALA A 431 -15.93 -51.45 -26.79
N TYR A 432 -15.39 -50.89 -27.87
CA TYR A 432 -16.03 -49.84 -28.67
C TYR A 432 -17.44 -50.25 -29.12
N ARG A 433 -17.59 -51.39 -29.81
CA ARG A 433 -18.91 -51.90 -30.23
C ARG A 433 -19.92 -51.95 -29.09
N LYS A 434 -19.52 -52.57 -27.97
CA LYS A 434 -20.41 -52.79 -26.83
C LYS A 434 -20.89 -51.45 -26.25
N SER A 435 -19.97 -50.49 -26.11
CA SER A 435 -20.26 -49.19 -25.54
C SER A 435 -21.03 -48.29 -26.52
N ALA A 436 -20.62 -48.24 -27.79
CA ALA A 436 -21.28 -47.51 -28.87
C ALA A 436 -22.72 -47.98 -29.08
N LEU A 437 -22.96 -49.30 -29.14
CA LEU A 437 -24.31 -49.87 -29.24
C LEU A 437 -25.16 -49.57 -27.99
N LYS A 438 -24.55 -49.46 -26.80
CA LYS A 438 -25.28 -49.16 -25.56
C LYS A 438 -25.71 -47.69 -25.49
N HIS A 439 -24.87 -46.77 -25.98
CA HIS A 439 -25.07 -45.33 -25.88
C HIS A 439 -25.53 -44.65 -27.18
N HIS A 440 -25.84 -45.43 -28.22
CA HIS A 440 -26.32 -44.92 -29.51
C HIS A 440 -27.61 -44.07 -29.35
N PRO A 441 -27.74 -42.93 -30.06
CA PRO A 441 -28.90 -42.04 -29.96
C PRO A 441 -30.26 -42.75 -30.10
N ASP A 442 -30.37 -43.67 -31.06
CA ASP A 442 -31.62 -44.42 -31.32
C ASP A 442 -32.12 -45.24 -30.12
N ARG A 443 -31.23 -45.72 -29.24
CA ARG A 443 -31.63 -46.51 -28.06
C ARG A 443 -32.09 -45.65 -26.89
N HIS A 444 -31.78 -44.35 -26.93
CA HIS A 444 -32.14 -43.39 -25.90
C HIS A 444 -33.16 -42.36 -26.42
N ALA A 445 -33.74 -42.57 -27.60
CA ALA A 445 -34.70 -41.66 -28.23
C ALA A 445 -35.95 -41.41 -27.35
N THR A 446 -36.34 -42.39 -26.53
CA THR A 446 -37.48 -42.32 -25.60
C THR A 446 -37.09 -42.01 -24.15
N SER A 447 -35.80 -41.85 -23.87
CA SER A 447 -35.29 -41.54 -22.51
C SER A 447 -35.50 -40.08 -22.12
N SER A 448 -35.24 -39.76 -20.85
CA SER A 448 -35.25 -38.38 -20.36
C SER A 448 -34.23 -37.52 -21.12
N ASP A 449 -34.43 -36.20 -21.15
CA ASP A 449 -33.51 -35.28 -21.84
C ASP A 449 -32.10 -35.30 -21.22
N GLU A 450 -32.01 -35.52 -19.91
CA GLU A 450 -30.74 -35.70 -19.20
C GLU A 450 -30.03 -37.00 -19.60
N ASP A 451 -30.77 -38.11 -19.70
CA ASP A 451 -30.22 -39.41 -20.14
C ASP A 451 -29.78 -39.39 -21.60
N LYS A 452 -30.53 -38.69 -22.46
CA LYS A 452 -30.15 -38.44 -23.86
C LYS A 452 -28.85 -37.66 -23.96
N ALA A 453 -28.73 -36.57 -23.20
CA ALA A 453 -27.52 -35.75 -23.18
C ALA A 453 -26.31 -36.54 -22.65
N ASN A 454 -26.49 -37.32 -21.58
CA ASN A 454 -25.46 -38.17 -21.02
C ASN A 454 -25.02 -39.29 -21.98
N SER A 455 -25.96 -39.99 -22.60
CA SER A 455 -25.65 -41.04 -23.58
C SER A 455 -24.99 -40.47 -24.85
N ALA A 456 -25.43 -39.31 -25.35
CA ALA A 456 -24.77 -38.63 -26.46
C ALA A 456 -23.32 -38.23 -26.11
N LYS A 457 -23.07 -37.78 -24.88
CA LYS A 457 -21.72 -37.45 -24.41
C LYS A 457 -20.82 -38.69 -24.34
N ILE A 458 -21.30 -39.78 -23.74
CA ILE A 458 -20.56 -41.04 -23.67
C ILE A 458 -20.31 -41.61 -25.07
N PHE A 459 -21.30 -41.56 -25.96
CA PHE A 459 -21.16 -42.02 -27.34
C PHE A 459 -20.06 -41.25 -28.09
N ARG A 460 -20.02 -39.91 -27.95
CA ARG A 460 -18.94 -39.09 -28.53
C ARG A 460 -17.57 -39.44 -27.94
N ASP A 461 -17.47 -39.58 -26.62
CA ASP A 461 -16.20 -39.90 -25.94
C ASP A 461 -15.67 -41.28 -26.32
N VAL A 462 -16.56 -42.28 -26.44
CA VAL A 462 -16.23 -43.65 -26.89
C VAL A 462 -15.77 -43.69 -28.35
N ASN A 463 -16.39 -42.89 -29.22
CA ASN A 463 -15.96 -42.75 -30.61
C ASN A 463 -14.57 -42.13 -30.72
N ALA A 464 -14.34 -41.01 -30.01
CA ALA A 464 -13.03 -40.35 -29.98
C ALA A 464 -11.94 -41.29 -29.42
N ALA A 465 -12.26 -42.06 -28.38
CA ALA A 465 -11.35 -43.05 -27.82
C ALA A 465 -11.02 -44.16 -28.82
N TYR A 466 -12.00 -44.66 -29.57
CA TYR A 466 -11.77 -45.67 -30.59
C TYR A 466 -10.95 -45.14 -31.77
N GLU A 467 -11.22 -43.93 -32.26
CA GLU A 467 -10.45 -43.33 -33.36
C GLU A 467 -8.94 -43.23 -33.04
N VAL A 468 -8.60 -42.89 -31.80
CA VAL A 468 -7.21 -42.75 -31.36
C VAL A 468 -6.57 -44.11 -31.05
N LEU A 469 -7.28 -45.01 -30.36
CA LEU A 469 -6.71 -46.29 -29.91
C LEU A 469 -6.73 -47.39 -30.98
N SER A 470 -7.53 -47.26 -32.05
CA SER A 470 -7.61 -48.26 -33.13
C SER A 470 -6.52 -48.09 -34.19
N ASP A 471 -5.97 -46.88 -34.36
CA ASP A 471 -4.85 -46.63 -35.26
C ASP A 471 -3.51 -46.82 -34.51
N PRO A 472 -2.60 -47.71 -34.97
CA PRO A 472 -1.33 -47.96 -34.28
C PRO A 472 -0.46 -46.72 -34.07
N LYS A 473 -0.44 -45.78 -35.03
CA LYS A 473 0.36 -44.55 -34.93
C LYS A 473 -0.29 -43.56 -33.97
N LYS A 474 -1.62 -43.37 -34.05
CA LYS A 474 -2.34 -42.50 -33.09
C LYS A 474 -2.29 -43.06 -31.67
N LYS A 475 -2.34 -44.39 -31.52
CA LYS A 475 -2.16 -45.08 -30.23
C LYS A 475 -0.76 -44.87 -29.68
N GLU A 476 0.28 -45.02 -30.49
CA GLU A 476 1.68 -44.79 -30.08
C GLU A 476 1.92 -43.31 -29.69
N LEU A 477 1.38 -42.35 -30.46
CA LEU A 477 1.41 -40.93 -30.10
C LEU A 477 0.64 -40.66 -28.80
N TYR A 478 -0.50 -41.33 -28.62
CA TYR A 478 -1.27 -41.26 -27.39
C TYR A 478 -0.49 -41.80 -26.18
N ASP A 479 0.09 -42.98 -26.30
CA ASP A 479 0.83 -43.67 -25.24
C ASP A 479 2.16 -42.99 -24.90
N SER A 480 2.83 -42.39 -25.89
CA SER A 480 4.05 -41.60 -25.69
C SER A 480 3.81 -40.21 -25.07
N GLY A 481 2.54 -39.79 -24.96
CA GLY A 481 2.18 -38.47 -24.42
C GLY A 481 2.57 -37.30 -25.32
N VAL A 482 2.91 -37.58 -26.59
CA VAL A 482 3.19 -36.59 -27.64
C VAL A 482 1.86 -36.12 -28.21
N ASP A 483 1.66 -34.81 -28.24
CA ASP A 483 0.46 -34.22 -28.80
C ASP A 483 0.58 -34.13 -30.33
N GLU A 484 -0.51 -34.39 -31.04
CA GLU A 484 -0.60 -34.20 -32.50
C GLU A 484 -0.38 -32.72 -32.87
N GLN A 485 -0.69 -31.79 -31.95
CA GLN A 485 -0.46 -30.35 -32.09
C GLN A 485 0.98 -29.91 -31.77
N ASP A 486 1.78 -30.72 -31.08
CA ASP A 486 3.21 -30.43 -30.82
C ASP A 486 4.09 -30.76 -32.05
N LEU A 487 3.50 -31.39 -33.09
CA LEU A 487 4.14 -31.68 -34.37
C LEU A 487 4.20 -30.44 -35.29
N ASP A 488 3.38 -29.42 -35.03
CA ASP A 488 3.28 -28.18 -35.81
C ASP A 488 4.00 -26.98 -35.18
N ASP A 489 4.68 -27.13 -34.02
CA ASP A 489 5.49 -26.07 -33.41
C ASP A 489 6.93 -26.06 -34.01
N PRO A 490 7.28 -25.08 -34.87
CA PRO A 490 8.60 -25.00 -35.49
C PRO A 490 9.76 -24.81 -34.49
N ASN A 491 9.50 -24.54 -33.21
CA ASN A 491 10.51 -24.35 -32.17
C ASN A 491 10.72 -25.55 -31.23
N ALA A 492 9.99 -26.67 -31.42
CA ALA A 492 10.04 -27.80 -30.48
C ALA A 492 11.17 -28.82 -30.70
N ARG A 493 12.02 -28.68 -31.74
CA ARG A 493 13.15 -29.60 -31.98
C ARG A 493 14.43 -28.88 -32.45
N PRO A 494 15.58 -29.07 -31.77
CA PRO A 494 16.88 -28.76 -32.35
C PRO A 494 17.28 -29.88 -33.34
N GLY A 495 17.00 -29.65 -34.62
CA GLY A 495 17.58 -30.41 -35.72
C GLY A 495 16.58 -31.20 -36.59
N GLY A 496 16.52 -30.86 -37.87
CA GLY A 496 16.24 -31.80 -38.95
C GLY A 496 14.91 -31.64 -39.68
N HIS A 497 15.00 -31.00 -40.86
CA HIS A 497 14.27 -31.23 -42.11
C HIS A 497 12.73 -31.31 -42.11
N GLY A 498 12.13 -30.44 -42.93
CA GLY A 498 10.70 -30.32 -43.10
C GLY A 498 10.01 -31.47 -43.85
N GLY A 499 8.68 -31.41 -43.76
CA GLY A 499 7.76 -32.01 -44.72
C GLY A 499 7.07 -33.29 -44.24
N MET A 500 5.78 -33.20 -43.92
CA MET A 500 4.78 -34.15 -44.42
C MET A 500 3.35 -33.61 -44.18
N HIS A 501 2.77 -32.97 -45.20
CA HIS A 501 1.31 -32.94 -45.35
C HIS A 501 0.86 -34.37 -45.67
N GLY A 502 0.42 -35.11 -44.65
CA GLY A 502 -0.19 -36.42 -44.78
C GLY A 502 -1.70 -36.29 -44.84
N GLY A 503 -2.29 -36.34 -46.04
CA GLY A 503 -3.73 -36.49 -46.22
C GLY A 503 -4.22 -37.82 -45.66
N GLY A 504 -5.21 -37.78 -44.76
CA GLY A 504 -5.87 -38.97 -44.24
C GLY A 504 -7.01 -38.61 -43.28
N MET A 505 -8.26 -38.82 -43.73
CA MET A 505 -9.48 -38.99 -42.92
C MET A 505 -9.56 -38.16 -41.62
N GLY A 506 -9.67 -36.84 -41.73
CA GLY A 506 -10.04 -35.99 -40.60
C GLY A 506 -11.57 -35.93 -40.46
N GLY A 507 -12.11 -36.51 -39.38
CA GLY A 507 -13.48 -36.26 -38.90
C GLY A 507 -14.59 -37.13 -39.50
N MET A 508 -14.47 -38.45 -39.44
CA MET A 508 -15.58 -39.34 -39.81
C MET A 508 -16.72 -39.19 -38.79
N ASP A 509 -17.93 -38.90 -39.27
CA ASP A 509 -19.11 -38.72 -38.40
C ASP A 509 -19.32 -39.95 -37.50
N PRO A 510 -19.54 -39.78 -36.18
CA PRO A 510 -19.70 -40.90 -35.24
C PRO A 510 -20.75 -41.93 -35.64
N ASN A 511 -21.82 -41.51 -36.31
CA ASN A 511 -22.84 -42.42 -36.81
C ASN A 511 -22.37 -43.13 -38.08
N VAL A 512 -21.59 -42.47 -38.94
CA VAL A 512 -20.98 -43.09 -40.13
C VAL A 512 -19.94 -44.15 -39.73
N LEU A 513 -19.11 -43.88 -38.72
CA LEU A 513 -18.13 -44.84 -38.20
C LEU A 513 -18.82 -46.07 -37.59
N PHE A 514 -19.91 -45.86 -36.84
CA PHE A 514 -20.74 -46.95 -36.30
C PHE A 514 -21.48 -47.73 -37.40
N GLN A 515 -22.04 -47.06 -38.42
CA GLN A 515 -22.70 -47.71 -39.55
C GLN A 515 -21.74 -48.55 -40.39
N MET A 516 -20.56 -48.02 -40.71
CA MET A 516 -19.51 -48.74 -41.42
C MET A 516 -19.09 -50.01 -40.68
N PHE A 517 -19.09 -49.95 -39.35
CA PHE A 517 -18.84 -51.08 -38.48
C PHE A 517 -19.93 -52.15 -38.55
N MET A 518 -21.19 -51.75 -38.44
CA MET A 518 -22.35 -52.65 -38.50
C MET A 518 -22.47 -53.29 -39.90
N GLN A 519 -22.05 -52.58 -40.94
CA GLN A 519 -22.04 -53.06 -42.33
C GLN A 519 -20.91 -54.07 -42.58
N GLN A 520 -19.74 -53.92 -41.95
CA GLN A 520 -18.62 -54.88 -42.05
C GLN A 520 -18.94 -56.27 -41.45
N GLN A 521 -20.01 -56.39 -40.65
CA GLN A 521 -20.42 -57.65 -40.01
C GLN A 521 -21.79 -58.18 -40.48
N GLY A 522 -22.39 -57.56 -41.51
CA GLY A 522 -23.74 -57.87 -42.00
C GLY A 522 -23.78 -58.89 -43.14
N GLY A 523 -23.27 -60.10 -42.88
CA GLY A 523 -23.44 -61.29 -43.72
C GLY A 523 -24.15 -62.41 -42.98
N MET A 524 -25.35 -62.18 -42.42
CA MET A 524 -26.34 -63.15 -41.87
C MET A 524 -27.39 -62.34 -41.09
N GLY A 525 -28.70 -62.45 -41.26
CA GLY A 525 -29.54 -63.29 -42.11
C GLY A 525 -30.99 -62.78 -41.99
N GLY A 526 -31.78 -62.96 -43.04
CA GLY A 526 -33.22 -62.70 -43.02
C GLY A 526 -34.00 -63.81 -42.30
N MET A 527 -35.09 -63.40 -41.63
CA MET A 527 -36.29 -64.16 -41.25
C MET A 527 -37.23 -63.08 -40.66
N GLY A 528 -38.36 -62.67 -41.22
CA GLY A 528 -39.50 -63.46 -41.67
C GLY A 528 -40.50 -63.58 -40.51
N GLY A 529 -41.64 -62.86 -40.56
CA GLY A 529 -42.64 -62.91 -39.47
C GLY A 529 -43.88 -62.02 -39.63
N MET A 530 -44.72 -62.40 -40.60
CA MET A 530 -46.05 -61.93 -40.99
C MET A 530 -47.11 -61.70 -39.87
N GLY A 531 -48.03 -60.76 -40.13
CA GLY A 531 -49.39 -60.69 -39.54
C GLY A 531 -49.78 -59.23 -39.24
N GLY A 532 -50.85 -58.60 -39.74
CA GLY A 532 -52.04 -59.08 -40.42
C GLY A 532 -53.24 -58.26 -39.89
N MET A 533 -53.90 -57.52 -40.78
CA MET A 533 -55.32 -57.10 -40.74
C MET A 533 -55.85 -56.09 -39.70
N GLY A 534 -56.72 -55.19 -40.21
CA GLY A 534 -57.66 -54.34 -39.46
C GLY A 534 -57.18 -52.89 -39.35
N GLY A 535 -57.82 -51.87 -39.92
CA GLY A 535 -59.22 -51.68 -40.27
C GLY A 535 -59.77 -50.50 -39.47
N GLY A 536 -60.03 -49.38 -40.14
CA GLY A 536 -60.98 -48.35 -39.69
C GLY A 536 -60.41 -47.06 -39.07
N GLY A 537 -60.97 -45.93 -39.52
CA GLY A 537 -61.20 -44.80 -38.61
C GLY A 537 -60.55 -43.45 -38.96
N HIS A 538 -61.21 -42.74 -39.89
CA HIS A 538 -61.47 -41.30 -39.92
C HIS A 538 -60.93 -40.36 -38.81
N GLY A 539 -60.51 -39.16 -39.26
CA GLY A 539 -60.47 -37.90 -38.50
C GLY A 539 -59.05 -37.42 -38.26
N GLY A 540 -58.56 -36.25 -38.70
CA GLY A 540 -59.20 -35.02 -39.14
C GLY A 540 -58.44 -33.85 -38.50
N PHE A 541 -57.98 -32.89 -39.32
CA PHE A 541 -57.42 -31.57 -38.95
C PHE A 541 -56.11 -31.58 -38.13
N GLY A 542 -55.07 -30.78 -38.41
CA GLY A 542 -55.02 -29.46 -39.04
C GLY A 542 -54.39 -28.49 -38.03
N GLY A 543 -53.31 -27.78 -38.40
CA GLY A 543 -52.71 -26.76 -37.56
C GLY A 543 -51.30 -26.41 -38.00
N PHE A 544 -51.18 -25.22 -38.57
CA PHE A 544 -50.01 -24.62 -39.21
C PHE A 544 -48.82 -24.34 -38.29
#